data_AF-A0A2S2N4P4-F1
#
_entry.id   AF-A0A2S2N4P4-F1
#
_cell.length_a   1.000
_cell.length_b   1.000
_cell.length_c   1.000
_cell.angle_alpha   90.00
_cell.angle_beta   90.00
_cell.angle_gamma   90.00
#
_symmetry.space_group_name_H-M   'P 1'
#
loop_
_entity.id
_entity.type
_entity.pdbx_description
1 polymer ?
#
loop_
_entity_poly.entity_id
_entity_poly.type
_entity_poly.pdbx_seq_one_letter_code
_entity_poly.pdbx_strand_id
1 'polypeptide(L)'
;ITYKEPENPEYRPFLQRLKEEARDHFNFSVQDGLMNFIAAAFHDGVLLYAHALNETLERGGSVSDASAITRQMWNRTFYGVTGFLKIDEQGDRESDYSLWDMDPEQGNFQIVANYNGT
;
A
#
# COMPACT_ATOMS: atom_id res chain seq x y z
N ILE A 1 7.78 -15.36 5.92
CA ILE A 1 7.83 -13.87 5.93
C ILE A 1 6.73 -13.38 5.01
N THR A 2 5.97 -12.38 5.43
CA THR A 2 4.89 -11.77 4.64
C THR A 2 4.96 -10.25 4.77
N TYR A 3 4.24 -9.51 3.93
CA TYR A 3 3.90 -8.11 4.26
C TYR A 3 3.24 -8.05 5.63
N LYS A 4 3.54 -7.01 6.38
CA LYS A 4 2.80 -6.70 7.61
C LYS A 4 1.42 -6.18 7.21
N GLU A 5 0.38 -6.76 7.80
CA GLU A 5 -0.98 -6.31 7.54
C GLU A 5 -1.18 -4.90 8.13
N PRO A 6 -1.74 -3.94 7.37
CA PRO A 6 -2.03 -2.62 7.90
C PRO A 6 -3.07 -2.67 9.03
N GLU A 7 -2.72 -2.06 10.16
CA GLU A 7 -3.57 -2.01 11.36
C GLU A 7 -4.34 -0.67 11.50
N ASN A 8 -4.14 0.25 10.55
CA ASN A 8 -4.80 1.55 10.54
C ASN A 8 -6.32 1.42 10.28
N PRO A 9 -7.14 2.33 10.83
CA PRO A 9 -8.60 2.21 10.81
C PRO A 9 -9.20 2.28 9.39
N GLU A 10 -8.50 2.87 8.42
CA GLU A 10 -8.97 3.00 7.03
C GLU A 10 -8.87 1.69 6.24
N TYR A 11 -8.02 0.76 6.65
CA TYR A 11 -7.73 -0.45 5.87
C TYR A 11 -8.93 -1.40 5.81
N ARG A 12 -9.62 -1.65 6.93
CA ARG A 12 -10.79 -2.55 6.96
C ARG A 12 -11.96 -2.05 6.11
N PRO A 13 -12.38 -0.77 6.19
CA PRO A 13 -13.37 -0.21 5.27
C PRO A 13 -12.95 -0.29 3.80
N PHE A 14 -11.64 -0.12 3.50
CA PHE A 14 -11.14 -0.33 2.15
C PHE A 14 -11.32 -1.78 1.68
N LEU A 15 -10.97 -2.77 2.50
CA LEU A 15 -11.16 -4.19 2.15
C LEU A 15 -12.62 -4.56 1.90
N GLN A 16 -13.54 -4.00 2.69
CA GLN A 16 -14.97 -4.21 2.46
C GLN A 16 -15.40 -3.69 1.09
N ARG A 17 -15.04 -2.44 0.76
CA ARG A 17 -15.33 -1.87 -0.56
C ARG A 17 -14.66 -2.64 -1.69
N LEU A 18 -13.41 -3.06 -1.51
CA LEU A 18 -12.70 -3.88 -2.50
C LEU A 18 -13.45 -5.17 -2.83
N LYS A 19 -13.98 -5.87 -1.81
CA LYS A 19 -14.77 -7.09 -2.00
C LYS A 19 -16.09 -6.81 -2.72
N GLU A 20 -16.79 -5.75 -2.35
CA GLU A 20 -18.05 -5.33 -2.96
C GLU A 20 -17.84 -4.98 -4.44
N GLU A 21 -16.90 -4.09 -4.75
CA GLU A 21 -16.56 -3.64 -6.10
C GLU A 21 -16.07 -4.79 -7.00
N ALA A 22 -15.22 -5.67 -6.47
CA ALA A 22 -14.72 -6.83 -7.21
C ALA A 22 -15.84 -7.78 -7.62
N ARG A 23 -16.82 -7.99 -6.74
CA ARG A 23 -17.98 -8.83 -7.03
C ARG A 23 -18.89 -8.16 -8.06
N ASP A 24 -19.19 -6.87 -7.87
CA ASP A 24 -20.23 -6.17 -8.63
C ASP A 24 -19.75 -5.79 -10.04
N HIS A 25 -18.46 -5.49 -10.22
CA HIS A 25 -17.92 -5.01 -11.49
C HIS A 25 -17.01 -6.01 -12.22
N PHE A 26 -16.47 -7.01 -11.51
CA PHE A 26 -15.48 -7.93 -12.08
C PHE A 26 -15.87 -9.41 -11.94
N ASN A 27 -17.05 -9.71 -11.39
CA ASN A 27 -17.51 -11.08 -11.13
C ASN A 27 -16.46 -11.92 -10.38
N PHE A 28 -15.75 -11.29 -9.44
CA PHE A 28 -14.65 -11.88 -8.69
C PHE A 28 -14.89 -11.81 -7.18
N SER A 29 -14.67 -12.92 -6.47
CA SER A 29 -14.82 -12.99 -5.01
C SER A 29 -13.46 -12.92 -4.34
N VAL A 30 -13.07 -11.72 -3.90
CA VAL A 30 -11.84 -11.47 -3.16
C VAL A 30 -11.87 -12.22 -1.82
N GLN A 31 -10.90 -13.09 -1.60
CA GLN A 31 -10.72 -13.79 -0.33
C GLN A 31 -9.97 -12.90 0.67
N ASP A 32 -10.18 -13.15 1.96
CA ASP A 32 -9.32 -12.55 2.97
C ASP A 32 -7.91 -13.12 2.87
N GLY A 33 -6.93 -12.24 3.02
CA GLY A 33 -5.53 -12.62 2.98
C GLY A 33 -4.62 -11.43 2.69
N LEU A 34 -3.35 -11.65 2.97
CA LEU A 34 -2.29 -10.66 2.83
C LEU A 34 -2.12 -10.15 1.39
N MET A 35 -2.66 -10.87 0.38
CA MET A 35 -2.64 -10.41 -1.01
C MET A 35 -3.46 -9.13 -1.23
N ASN A 36 -4.46 -8.87 -0.37
CA ASN A 36 -5.27 -7.66 -0.46
C ASN A 36 -4.45 -6.38 -0.17
N PHE A 37 -3.29 -6.53 0.50
CA PHE A 37 -2.33 -5.45 0.63
C PHE A 37 -1.87 -4.91 -0.73
N ILE A 38 -1.70 -5.76 -1.74
CA ILE A 38 -1.25 -5.34 -3.08
C ILE A 38 -2.28 -4.41 -3.72
N ALA A 39 -3.58 -4.76 -3.67
CA ALA A 39 -4.64 -3.92 -4.20
C ALA A 39 -4.70 -2.54 -3.49
N ALA A 40 -4.52 -2.55 -2.17
CA ALA A 40 -4.45 -1.33 -1.37
C ALA A 40 -3.21 -0.48 -1.70
N ALA A 41 -2.05 -1.10 -1.90
CA ALA A 41 -0.82 -0.42 -2.30
C ALA A 41 -0.94 0.22 -3.70
N PHE A 42 -1.61 -0.45 -4.64
CA PHE A 42 -1.92 0.14 -5.95
C PHE A 42 -2.84 1.36 -5.81
N HIS A 43 -3.89 1.26 -4.98
CA HIS A 43 -4.78 2.39 -4.70
C HIS A 43 -3.99 3.59 -4.14
N ASP A 44 -3.13 3.37 -3.16
CA ASP A 44 -2.30 4.42 -2.58
C ASP A 44 -1.30 5.00 -3.59
N GLY A 45 -0.74 4.17 -4.48
CA GLY A 45 0.13 4.62 -5.57
C GLY A 45 -0.57 5.55 -6.56
N VAL A 46 -1.84 5.28 -6.90
CA VAL A 46 -2.65 6.17 -7.75
C VAL A 46 -2.92 7.51 -7.06
N LEU A 47 -3.22 7.50 -5.75
CA LEU A 47 -3.42 8.73 -4.99
C LEU A 47 -2.13 9.55 -4.85
N LEU A 48 -1.01 8.88 -4.60
CA LEU A 48 0.31 9.51 -4.57
C LEU A 48 0.63 10.17 -5.91
N TYR A 49 0.38 9.47 -7.02
CA TYR A 49 0.54 10.03 -8.37
C TYR A 49 -0.34 11.26 -8.58
N ALA A 50 -1.63 11.20 -8.19
CA ALA A 50 -2.54 12.32 -8.33
C ALA A 50 -2.06 13.56 -7.54
N HIS A 51 -1.53 13.35 -6.33
CA HIS A 51 -0.92 14.42 -5.53
C HIS A 51 0.33 15.01 -6.20
N ALA A 52 1.26 14.18 -6.64
CA ALA A 52 2.48 14.63 -7.30
C ALA A 52 2.18 15.36 -8.63
N LEU A 53 1.15 14.90 -9.36
CA LEU A 53 0.68 15.56 -10.57
C LEU A 53 0.10 16.94 -10.25
N ASN A 54 -0.74 17.05 -9.22
CA ASN A 54 -1.33 18.33 -8.82
C ASN A 54 -0.22 19.35 -8.46
N GLU A 55 0.76 18.95 -7.65
CA GLU A 55 1.91 19.78 -7.29
C GLU A 55 2.73 20.20 -8.53
N THR A 56 2.85 19.33 -9.52
CA THR A 56 3.56 19.62 -10.78
C THR A 56 2.81 20.69 -11.58
N LEU A 57 1.49 20.60 -11.65
CA LEU A 57 0.65 21.58 -12.35
C LEU A 57 0.65 22.95 -11.64
N GLU A 58 0.61 22.97 -10.31
CA GLU A 58 0.70 24.21 -9.51
C GLU A 58 2.01 24.97 -9.76
N ARG A 59 3.08 24.26 -10.13
CA ARG A 59 4.38 24.85 -10.49
C ARG A 59 4.47 25.24 -11.98
N GLY A 60 3.37 25.18 -12.73
CA GLY A 60 3.31 25.49 -14.16
C GLY A 60 3.84 24.36 -15.06
N GLY A 61 3.99 23.15 -14.52
CA GLY A 61 4.36 21.96 -15.29
C GLY A 61 3.20 21.42 -16.13
N SER A 62 3.44 20.27 -16.77
CA SER A 62 2.46 19.59 -17.64
C SER A 62 2.20 18.17 -17.17
N VAL A 63 0.97 17.68 -17.40
CA VAL A 63 0.60 16.27 -17.24
C VAL A 63 1.47 15.33 -18.09
N SER A 64 2.10 15.84 -19.16
CA SER A 64 2.96 15.08 -20.06
C SER A 64 4.40 14.94 -19.56
N ASP A 65 4.80 15.70 -18.53
CA ASP A 65 6.14 15.61 -17.94
C ASP A 65 6.17 14.52 -16.86
N ALA A 66 6.15 13.26 -17.31
CA ALA A 66 6.18 12.11 -16.42
C ALA A 66 7.42 12.07 -15.53
N SER A 67 8.54 12.64 -15.98
CA SER A 67 9.78 12.69 -15.20
C SER A 67 9.63 13.63 -14.01
N ALA A 68 9.08 14.84 -14.23
CA ALA A 68 8.80 15.78 -13.14
C ALA A 68 7.82 15.19 -12.12
N ILE A 69 6.74 14.56 -12.58
CA ILE A 69 5.73 13.95 -11.70
C ILE A 69 6.35 12.81 -10.90
N THR A 70 7.08 11.90 -11.55
CA THR A 70 7.71 10.75 -10.88
C THR A 70 8.74 11.21 -9.84
N ARG A 71 9.56 12.21 -10.16
CA ARG A 71 10.51 12.80 -9.21
C ARG A 71 9.83 13.44 -8.00
N GLN A 72 8.64 13.99 -8.20
CA GLN A 72 7.81 14.51 -7.11
C GLN A 72 7.18 13.41 -6.24
N MET A 73 7.16 12.15 -6.70
CA MET A 73 6.70 11.01 -5.90
C MET A 73 7.79 10.42 -5.00
N TRP A 74 9.07 10.68 -5.28
CA TRP A 74 10.20 10.07 -4.57
C TRP A 74 10.59 10.84 -3.31
N ASN A 75 11.30 10.18 -2.40
CA ASN A 75 11.80 10.71 -1.13
C ASN A 75 10.74 11.48 -0.33
N ARG A 76 9.55 10.90 -0.19
CA ARG A 76 8.43 11.53 0.52
C ARG A 76 7.60 10.53 1.29
N THR A 77 6.88 11.06 2.26
CA THR A 77 5.87 10.33 3.02
C THR A 77 4.48 10.60 2.45
N PHE A 78 3.60 9.62 2.57
CA PHE A 78 2.19 9.71 2.20
C PHE A 78 1.36 8.92 3.21
N TYR A 79 0.09 9.30 3.38
CA TYR A 79 -0.85 8.56 4.23
C TYR A 79 -2.02 8.11 3.37
N GLY A 80 -2.15 6.79 3.20
CA GLY A 80 -3.17 6.16 2.35
C GLY A 80 -4.01 5.15 3.11
N VAL A 81 -4.71 4.28 2.37
CA VAL A 81 -5.51 3.21 2.99
C VAL A 81 -4.65 2.14 3.65
N THR A 82 -3.39 2.00 3.23
CA THR A 82 -2.37 1.16 3.89
C THR A 82 -1.69 1.85 5.07
N GLY A 83 -2.18 3.03 5.49
CA GLY A 83 -1.62 3.82 6.58
C GLY A 83 -0.45 4.70 6.10
N PHE A 84 0.52 4.92 7.00
CA PHE A 84 1.74 5.64 6.68
C PHE A 84 2.59 4.85 5.69
N LEU A 85 3.09 5.52 4.65
CA LEU A 85 4.06 4.95 3.73
C LEU A 85 5.14 5.98 3.38
N LYS A 86 6.33 5.48 3.07
CA LYS A 86 7.46 6.27 2.60
C LYS A 86 7.97 5.71 1.29
N ILE A 87 8.18 6.60 0.32
CA ILE A 87 8.92 6.31 -0.91
C ILE A 87 10.33 6.85 -0.70
N ASP A 88 11.34 6.01 -0.89
CA ASP A 88 12.74 6.36 -0.71
C ASP A 88 13.29 7.23 -1.86
N GLU A 89 14.58 7.52 -1.80
CA GLU A 89 15.30 8.33 -2.80
C GLU A 89 15.45 7.65 -4.16
N GLN A 90 15.23 6.33 -4.23
CA GLN A 90 15.28 5.53 -5.46
C GLN A 90 13.89 5.34 -6.08
N GLY A 91 12.83 5.76 -5.38
CA GLY A 91 11.45 5.62 -5.83
C GLY A 91 10.77 4.34 -5.36
N ASP A 92 11.40 3.60 -4.44
CA ASP A 92 10.87 2.36 -3.90
C ASP A 92 10.11 2.60 -2.60
N ARG A 93 9.04 1.84 -2.37
CA ARG A 93 8.28 1.90 -1.12
C ARG A 93 9.02 1.16 -0.02
N GLU A 94 9.32 1.86 1.07
CA GLU A 94 9.74 1.23 2.32
C GLU A 94 8.58 0.36 2.86
N SER A 95 8.88 -0.91 3.13
CA SER A 95 7.88 -1.93 3.38
C SER A 95 8.09 -2.62 4.72
N ASP A 96 6.99 -2.79 5.44
CA ASP A 96 6.93 -3.53 6.70
C ASP A 96 6.68 -5.01 6.45
N TYR A 97 7.30 -5.85 7.27
CA TYR A 97 7.21 -7.30 7.15
C TYR A 97 6.89 -7.96 8.50
N SER A 98 6.16 -9.07 8.43
CA SER A 98 5.92 -9.96 9.57
C SER A 98 6.69 -11.27 9.39
N LEU A 99 7.42 -11.66 10.44
CA LEU A 99 8.06 -12.96 10.55
C LEU A 99 7.11 -13.92 11.26
N TRP A 100 6.90 -15.06 10.63
CA TRP A 100 6.07 -16.14 11.14
C TRP A 100 6.97 -17.28 11.59
N ASP A 101 6.68 -17.85 12.75
CA ASP A 101 7.32 -19.05 13.26
C ASP A 101 6.26 -20.03 13.76
N MET A 102 6.61 -21.31 13.79
CA MET A 102 5.72 -22.39 14.22
C MET A 102 5.69 -22.46 15.74
N ASP A 103 4.48 -22.49 16.32
CA ASP A 103 4.28 -22.88 17.70
C ASP A 103 4.67 -24.37 17.87
N PRO A 104 5.65 -24.71 18.72
CA PRO A 104 6.14 -26.08 18.86
C PRO A 104 5.13 -27.03 19.53
N GLU A 105 4.15 -26.50 20.26
CA GLU A 105 3.11 -27.30 20.92
C GLU A 105 1.89 -27.50 20.02
N GLN A 106 1.46 -26.44 19.32
CA GLN A 106 0.22 -26.45 18.53
C GLN A 106 0.46 -26.74 17.04
N GLY A 107 1.68 -26.53 16.53
CA GLY A 107 2.05 -26.72 15.12
C GLY A 107 1.48 -25.66 14.16
N ASN A 108 0.77 -24.65 14.65
CA ASN A 108 0.30 -23.52 13.86
C ASN A 108 1.39 -22.43 13.74
N PHE A 109 1.37 -21.69 12.63
CA PHE A 109 2.26 -20.55 12.46
C PHE A 109 1.63 -19.30 13.06
N GLN A 110 2.44 -18.52 13.79
CA GLN A 110 2.05 -17.24 14.37
C GLN A 110 3.11 -16.17 14.07
N ILE A 111 2.69 -14.91 14.07
CA ILE A 111 3.60 -13.77 13.95
C ILE A 111 4.41 -13.68 15.24
N VAL A 112 5.75 -13.76 15.13
CA VAL A 112 6.67 -13.67 16.27
C VAL A 112 7.50 -12.39 16.28
N ALA A 113 7.59 -11.70 15.14
CA ALA A 113 8.26 -10.42 15.04
C ALA A 113 7.72 -9.59 13.88
N ASN A 114 7.79 -8.27 14.03
CA ASN A 114 7.54 -7.31 12.96
C ASN A 114 8.81 -6.51 12.69
N TYR A 115 9.14 -6.34 11.42
CA TYR A 115 10.15 -5.41 10.95
C TYR A 115 9.44 -4.15 10.43
N ASN A 116 9.81 -3.00 10.99
CA ASN A 116 9.37 -1.71 10.48
C ASN A 116 10.43 -1.18 9.50
N GLY A 117 10.09 -1.13 8.22
CA GLY A 117 10.93 -0.54 7.20
C GLY A 117 10.71 0.97 7.04
N THR A 118 9.57 1.46 7.51
CA THR A 118 9.12 2.87 7.47
C THR A 118 9.54 3.73 8.66
#